data_AF-A0A285QK03-F1
#
_entry.id   AF-A0A285QK03-F1
#
_cell.length_a   1.000
_cell.length_b   1.000
_cell.length_c   1.000
_cell.angle_alpha   90.00
_cell.angle_beta   90.00
_cell.angle_gamma   90.00
#
_symmetry.space_group_name_H-M   'P 1'
#
loop_
_entity.id
_entity.type
_entity.pdbx_description
1 polymer ?
#
loop_
_entity_poly.entity_id
_entity_poly.type
_entity_poly.pdbx_seq_one_letter_code
_entity_poly.pdbx_strand_id
1 'polypeptide(L)'
;MPRTTSRGRRTGTAGAALLAALALAATACGPDGPARPAAPPPALPKSAPTSLGDLTGWKLEDWTKYVADSGFAEDAAPGAWSAARMDAAKPRPTPEYSLTGPAAPGVERDPAPTAVPAQPQPHPYGLPAAVVGRLFMTTPQGDAACSATVVSDPANPGRSNLVYTAAHCLHDGKGGGWLKNLVFVPAFNRDGQAAHGKPYADRQAAPYGRWTAVRALVSPTWLQESGVGAHNQFDYGILRVRGEDDSGRSLEETVSGAVPIWFNAPRDQITSAAAYGYPAERPFDGMELDHCDSPVAPARLSFDRTRPPLYVIGCSMTAGSSGGGWFITKDGKPNLISVGAVGNRNPAGYQAGPALQDQAKQAFDYFAKNVR
;
A
#
# COMPACT_ATOMS: atom_id res chain seq x y z
N MET A 1 -70.09 27.23 -66.63
CA MET A 1 -70.01 28.24 -65.55
C MET A 1 -68.69 28.04 -64.81
N PRO A 2 -67.73 28.98 -64.94
CA PRO A 2 -66.41 28.92 -64.32
C PRO A 2 -66.36 29.83 -63.06
N ARG A 3 -65.52 29.50 -62.07
CA ARG A 3 -65.11 30.41 -60.99
C ARG A 3 -63.65 30.11 -60.62
N THR A 4 -62.71 30.83 -61.23
CA THR A 4 -62.03 32.05 -60.73
C THR A 4 -60.87 31.75 -59.80
N THR A 5 -59.67 31.89 -60.37
CA THR A 5 -58.40 32.16 -59.71
C THR A 5 -58.38 33.59 -59.15
N SER A 6 -57.71 33.82 -58.01
CA SER A 6 -57.25 35.14 -57.62
C SER A 6 -55.81 35.10 -57.09
N ARG A 7 -54.97 35.95 -57.68
CA ARG A 7 -53.61 36.28 -57.26
C ARG A 7 -53.59 37.16 -56.01
N GLY A 8 -52.54 37.04 -55.21
CA GLY A 8 -52.07 38.08 -54.30
C GLY A 8 -50.54 38.09 -54.25
N ARG A 9 -49.91 39.01 -54.98
CA ARG A 9 -48.49 39.38 -54.84
C ARG A 9 -48.34 40.31 -53.63
N ARG A 10 -47.24 40.19 -52.88
CA ARG A 10 -46.47 41.34 -52.37
C ARG A 10 -45.03 40.93 -52.04
N THR A 11 -44.13 41.73 -52.57
CA THR A 11 -42.66 41.77 -52.42
C THR A 11 -42.28 42.64 -51.21
N GLY A 12 -41.10 42.39 -50.62
CA GLY A 12 -40.43 43.28 -49.66
C GLY A 12 -39.59 42.49 -48.63
N THR A 13 -38.34 42.16 -48.94
CA THR A 13 -37.08 42.85 -48.53
C THR A 13 -36.66 42.64 -47.07
N ALA A 14 -35.57 41.87 -46.92
CA ALA A 14 -34.42 41.99 -46.03
C ALA A 14 -34.59 42.65 -44.64
N GLY A 15 -34.23 41.91 -43.59
CA GLY A 15 -34.03 42.44 -42.25
C GLY A 15 -33.26 41.47 -41.35
N ALA A 16 -31.94 41.69 -41.28
CA ALA A 16 -31.00 41.45 -40.19
C ALA A 16 -31.07 40.13 -39.37
N ALA A 17 -29.94 39.40 -39.44
CA ALA A 17 -29.54 38.39 -38.48
C ALA A 17 -29.34 38.98 -37.07
N LEU A 18 -29.96 38.36 -36.07
CA LEU A 18 -29.60 38.45 -34.65
C LEU A 18 -29.91 37.08 -34.03
N LEU A 19 -28.95 36.16 -34.11
CA LEU A 19 -28.98 34.92 -33.34
C LEU A 19 -28.59 35.26 -31.90
N ALA A 20 -29.61 35.48 -31.06
CA ALA A 20 -29.46 35.44 -29.61
C ALA A 20 -29.30 33.97 -29.19
N ALA A 21 -28.08 33.56 -28.86
CA ALA A 21 -27.83 32.29 -28.20
C ALA A 21 -28.23 32.43 -26.72
N LEU A 22 -29.45 32.02 -26.38
CA LEU A 22 -29.85 31.76 -25.00
C LEU A 22 -29.10 30.53 -24.50
N ALA A 23 -28.17 30.75 -23.57
CA ALA A 23 -27.60 29.69 -22.76
C ALA A 23 -28.69 29.14 -21.83
N LEU A 24 -29.23 27.96 -22.14
CA LEU A 24 -29.95 27.17 -21.15
C LEU A 24 -28.92 26.44 -20.28
N ALA A 25 -28.84 26.84 -19.02
CA ALA A 25 -28.22 26.07 -17.96
C ALA A 25 -29.02 24.79 -17.73
N ALA A 26 -28.43 23.64 -18.05
CA ALA A 26 -28.95 22.34 -17.65
C ALA A 26 -28.31 21.93 -16.32
N THR A 27 -29.09 22.01 -15.24
CA THR A 27 -28.83 21.27 -14.02
C THR A 27 -29.32 19.84 -14.20
N ALA A 28 -28.39 18.89 -14.25
CA ALA A 28 -28.71 17.47 -14.11
C ALA A 28 -27.66 16.81 -13.21
N CYS A 29 -28.05 16.56 -11.96
CA CYS A 29 -27.38 15.65 -11.05
C CYS A 29 -27.75 14.21 -11.43
N GLY A 30 -26.75 13.35 -11.61
CA GLY A 30 -26.90 11.90 -11.80
C GLY A 30 -25.52 11.23 -11.73
N PRO A 31 -25.37 10.04 -11.10
CA PRO A 31 -24.08 9.48 -10.73
C PRO A 31 -23.52 8.59 -11.83
N ASP A 32 -23.35 9.10 -13.05
CA ASP A 32 -22.68 8.37 -14.14
C ASP A 32 -22.08 9.40 -15.12
N GLY A 33 -21.02 10.08 -14.67
CA GLY A 33 -20.15 10.88 -15.53
C GLY A 33 -18.94 10.05 -15.95
N PRO A 34 -18.43 10.17 -17.19
CA PRO A 34 -17.20 9.51 -17.58
C PRO A 34 -16.08 9.96 -16.63
N ALA A 35 -15.34 8.99 -16.08
CA ALA A 35 -14.19 9.26 -15.23
C ALA A 35 -13.29 10.28 -15.94
N ARG A 36 -13.08 11.42 -15.28
CA ARG A 36 -12.15 12.45 -15.75
C ARG A 36 -10.81 11.74 -16.00
N PRO A 37 -10.20 11.85 -17.19
CA PRO A 37 -8.95 11.17 -17.47
C PRO A 37 -7.95 11.53 -16.38
N ALA A 38 -7.35 10.49 -15.78
CA ALA A 38 -6.31 10.67 -14.78
C ALA A 38 -5.23 11.55 -15.40
N ALA A 39 -4.83 12.61 -14.68
CA ALA A 39 -3.63 13.34 -15.05
C ALA A 39 -2.47 12.33 -15.16
N PRO A 40 -1.64 12.39 -16.22
CA PRO A 40 -0.49 11.52 -16.33
C PRO A 40 0.36 11.65 -15.05
N PRO A 41 0.91 10.55 -14.53
CA PRO A 41 1.75 10.60 -13.35
C PRO A 41 2.89 11.61 -13.58
N PRO A 42 3.30 12.38 -12.56
CA PRO A 42 4.49 13.22 -12.66
C PRO A 42 5.64 12.37 -13.19
N ALA A 43 6.35 12.87 -14.20
CA ALA A 43 7.53 12.20 -14.70
C ALA A 43 8.52 12.04 -13.54
N LEU A 44 9.07 10.83 -13.37
CA LEU A 44 10.09 10.57 -12.36
C LEU A 44 11.25 11.56 -12.54
N PRO A 45 11.81 12.08 -11.44
CA PRO A 45 12.95 12.97 -11.53
C PRO A 45 14.13 12.28 -12.20
N LYS A 46 14.80 13.01 -13.10
CA LYS A 46 16.04 12.56 -13.77
C LYS A 46 17.20 12.24 -12.80
N SER A 47 17.06 12.59 -11.51
CA SER A 47 18.05 12.39 -10.46
C SER A 47 17.78 11.18 -9.56
N ALA A 48 16.81 10.33 -9.91
CA ALA A 48 16.59 9.09 -9.16
C ALA A 48 17.80 8.14 -9.36
N PRO A 49 18.27 7.45 -8.31
CA PRO A 49 19.52 6.69 -8.30
C PRO A 49 19.37 5.36 -9.02
N THR A 50 20.10 5.16 -10.11
CA THR A 50 19.92 3.99 -11.00
C THR A 50 20.56 2.71 -10.48
N SER A 51 21.30 2.77 -9.37
CA SER A 51 21.90 1.63 -8.69
C SER A 51 21.90 1.79 -7.17
N LEU A 52 22.16 0.67 -6.48
CA LEU A 52 22.37 0.67 -5.03
C LEU A 52 23.57 1.49 -4.56
N GLY A 53 24.65 1.50 -5.35
CA GLY A 53 25.86 2.26 -5.03
C GLY A 53 25.55 3.76 -4.95
N ASP A 54 24.61 4.22 -5.79
CA ASP A 54 24.18 5.61 -5.79
C ASP A 54 23.46 5.96 -4.49
N LEU A 55 22.60 5.08 -3.95
CA LEU A 55 21.90 5.31 -2.68
C LEU A 55 22.83 5.37 -1.47
N THR A 56 23.92 4.59 -1.45
CA THR A 56 24.87 4.64 -0.32
C THR A 56 25.62 5.97 -0.20
N GLY A 57 25.69 6.75 -1.29
CA GLY A 57 26.29 8.08 -1.32
C GLY A 57 25.30 9.23 -1.11
N TRP A 58 24.01 8.95 -0.93
CA TRP A 58 22.98 9.98 -0.84
C TRP A 58 23.15 10.87 0.38
N LYS A 59 23.09 12.17 0.13
CA LYS A 59 23.09 13.22 1.15
C LYS A 59 21.66 13.67 1.42
N LEU A 60 21.51 14.52 2.44
CA LEU A 60 20.22 15.11 2.80
C LEU A 60 19.54 15.80 1.61
N GLU A 61 20.32 16.48 0.76
CA GLU A 61 19.86 17.19 -0.43
C GLU A 61 19.27 16.25 -1.48
N ASP A 62 19.85 15.06 -1.67
CA ASP A 62 19.35 14.06 -2.61
C ASP A 62 17.99 13.52 -2.15
N TRP A 63 17.85 13.21 -0.86
CA TRP A 63 16.57 12.82 -0.27
C TRP A 63 15.52 13.94 -0.34
N THR A 64 15.95 15.19 -0.14
CA THR A 64 15.08 16.37 -0.28
C THR A 64 14.55 16.47 -1.69
N LYS A 65 15.43 16.37 -2.68
CA LYS A 65 15.05 16.38 -4.09
C LYS A 65 14.13 15.22 -4.44
N TYR A 66 14.47 14.02 -4.00
CA TYR A 66 13.67 12.82 -4.24
C TYR A 66 12.24 12.97 -3.68
N VAL A 67 12.09 13.41 -2.43
CA VAL A 67 10.77 13.59 -1.82
C VAL A 67 10.00 14.73 -2.48
N ALA A 68 10.65 15.84 -2.82
CA ALA A 68 10.00 16.94 -3.54
C ALA A 68 9.46 16.50 -4.90
N ASP A 69 10.21 15.65 -5.61
CA ASP A 69 9.89 15.23 -6.97
C ASP A 69 8.95 14.01 -7.04
N SER A 70 8.93 13.16 -6.01
CA SER A 70 8.22 11.86 -6.06
C SER A 70 7.39 11.51 -4.82
N GLY A 71 7.52 12.26 -3.73
CA GLY A 71 6.80 11.98 -2.48
C GLY A 71 5.29 12.11 -2.65
N PHE A 72 4.55 11.24 -1.96
CA PHE A 72 3.11 11.37 -1.86
C PHE A 72 2.77 12.54 -0.92
N ALA A 73 1.85 13.38 -1.36
CA ALA A 73 1.20 14.37 -0.52
C ALA A 73 -0.29 14.44 -0.90
N GLU A 74 -1.15 14.18 0.07
CA GLU A 74 -2.58 14.37 -0.03
C GLU A 74 -3.06 15.05 1.25
N ASP A 75 -4.04 15.93 1.14
CA ASP A 75 -4.76 16.39 2.32
C ASP A 75 -5.57 15.23 2.88
N ALA A 76 -5.65 15.07 4.21
CA ALA A 76 -6.48 13.98 4.73
C ALA A 76 -7.93 14.19 4.26
N ALA A 77 -8.45 13.18 3.58
CA ALA A 77 -9.83 13.09 3.13
C ALA A 77 -10.58 12.11 4.05
N PRO A 78 -11.03 12.56 5.25
CA PRO A 78 -11.73 11.70 6.18
C PRO A 78 -13.02 11.17 5.56
N GLY A 79 -13.37 9.92 5.88
CA GLY A 79 -14.59 9.29 5.37
C GLY A 79 -14.49 8.79 3.93
N ALA A 80 -13.29 8.75 3.34
CA ALA A 80 -13.09 8.09 2.05
C ALA A 80 -13.52 6.61 2.11
N TRP A 81 -13.38 5.94 3.27
CA TRP A 81 -13.75 4.54 3.43
C TRP A 81 -14.91 4.36 4.39
N SER A 82 -15.96 3.67 3.96
CA SER A 82 -17.04 3.18 4.82
C SER A 82 -16.84 1.70 5.15
N ALA A 83 -17.56 1.18 6.15
CA ALA A 83 -17.60 -0.25 6.47
C ALA A 83 -17.87 -1.13 5.22
N ALA A 84 -18.89 -0.78 4.43
CA ALA A 84 -19.25 -1.50 3.21
C ALA A 84 -18.18 -1.38 2.11
N ARG A 85 -17.53 -0.22 1.96
CA ARG A 85 -16.45 -0.03 0.99
C ARG A 85 -15.23 -0.89 1.36
N MET A 86 -14.90 -0.96 2.66
CA MET A 86 -13.82 -1.82 3.16
C MET A 86 -14.13 -3.31 2.97
N ASP A 87 -15.38 -3.75 3.21
CA ASP A 87 -15.81 -5.14 2.98
C ASP A 87 -15.66 -5.55 1.51
N ALA A 88 -15.98 -4.64 0.59
CA ALA A 88 -15.93 -4.88 -0.85
C ALA A 88 -14.51 -4.81 -1.46
N ALA A 89 -13.51 -4.34 -0.70
CA ALA A 89 -12.16 -4.13 -1.19
C ALA A 89 -11.48 -5.48 -1.49
N LYS A 90 -10.99 -5.64 -2.72
CA LYS A 90 -10.28 -6.86 -3.14
C LYS A 90 -8.84 -6.86 -2.62
N PRO A 91 -8.16 -8.01 -2.47
CA PRO A 91 -6.73 -7.99 -2.25
C PRO A 91 -6.01 -7.33 -3.43
N ARG A 92 -5.03 -6.46 -3.14
CA ARG A 92 -4.12 -5.99 -4.19
C ARG A 92 -3.27 -7.19 -4.65
N PRO A 93 -3.10 -7.42 -5.96
CA PRO A 93 -2.27 -8.51 -6.46
C PRO A 93 -0.85 -8.42 -5.91
N THR A 94 -0.36 -9.52 -5.36
CA THR A 94 1.03 -9.67 -4.91
C THR A 94 1.93 -9.98 -6.11
N PRO A 95 3.09 -9.35 -6.27
CA PRO A 95 4.12 -9.80 -7.19
C PRO A 95 4.43 -11.30 -7.05
N GLU A 96 4.34 -12.05 -8.14
CA GLU A 96 4.51 -13.50 -8.13
C GLU A 96 5.89 -13.93 -8.65
N TYR A 97 6.51 -14.91 -7.97
CA TYR A 97 7.70 -15.62 -8.44
C TYR A 97 7.60 -17.12 -8.09
N SER A 98 8.16 -18.00 -8.93
CA SER A 98 8.16 -19.45 -8.67
C SER A 98 9.52 -19.94 -8.19
N LEU A 99 9.56 -20.57 -7.01
CA LEU A 99 10.76 -21.20 -6.45
C LEU A 99 10.95 -22.66 -6.91
N THR A 100 9.96 -23.28 -7.55
CA THR A 100 9.98 -24.71 -7.90
C THR A 100 10.48 -24.99 -9.32
N GLY A 101 10.37 -24.03 -10.25
CA GLY A 101 10.91 -24.15 -11.61
C GLY A 101 12.38 -23.70 -11.70
N PRO A 102 13.10 -23.95 -12.82
CA PRO A 102 14.49 -23.52 -12.97
C PRO A 102 14.70 -22.03 -12.66
N ALA A 103 15.78 -21.69 -11.96
CA ALA A 103 16.12 -20.29 -11.70
C ALA A 103 16.45 -19.58 -13.02
N ALA A 104 15.88 -18.39 -13.23
CA ALA A 104 16.23 -17.56 -14.37
C ALA A 104 17.72 -17.15 -14.29
N PRO A 105 18.40 -16.91 -15.43
CA PRO A 105 19.78 -16.44 -15.43
C PRO A 105 19.97 -15.20 -14.54
N GLY A 106 21.03 -15.20 -13.73
CA GLY A 106 21.35 -14.11 -12.79
C GLY A 106 20.66 -14.20 -11.44
N VAL A 107 19.53 -14.91 -11.32
CA VAL A 107 18.85 -15.11 -10.03
C VAL A 107 19.66 -16.06 -9.16
N GLU A 108 19.81 -15.70 -7.88
CA GLU A 108 20.36 -16.55 -6.83
C GLU A 108 19.26 -16.85 -5.82
N ARG A 109 19.06 -18.11 -5.48
CA ARG A 109 18.07 -18.50 -4.50
C ARG A 109 18.46 -19.79 -3.80
N ASP A 110 18.03 -19.91 -2.56
CA ASP A 110 18.11 -21.15 -1.80
C ASP A 110 16.91 -22.05 -2.14
N PRO A 111 16.88 -23.33 -1.69
CA PRO A 111 15.71 -24.18 -1.85
C PRO A 111 14.44 -23.56 -1.27
N ALA A 112 13.30 -23.86 -1.89
CA ALA A 112 12.00 -23.40 -1.38
C ALA A 112 11.78 -23.94 0.05
N PRO A 113 11.39 -23.09 1.00
CA PRO A 113 11.09 -23.54 2.36
C PRO A 113 9.82 -24.41 2.36
N THR A 114 9.69 -25.25 3.40
CA THR A 114 8.44 -25.97 3.65
C THR A 114 7.32 -24.97 3.93
N ALA A 115 6.18 -25.13 3.25
CA ALA A 115 5.03 -24.26 3.46
C ALA A 115 4.52 -24.34 4.90
N VAL A 116 4.30 -23.18 5.52
CA VAL A 116 3.69 -23.04 6.85
C VAL A 116 2.23 -22.61 6.66
N PRO A 117 1.24 -23.39 7.12
CA PRO A 117 -0.15 -22.99 7.08
C PRO A 117 -0.39 -21.76 7.96
N ALA A 118 -0.93 -20.70 7.36
CA ALA A 118 -1.32 -19.50 8.11
C ALA A 118 -2.41 -19.86 9.13
N GLN A 119 -2.32 -19.26 10.31
CA GLN A 119 -3.28 -19.43 11.40
C GLN A 119 -3.93 -18.08 11.73
N PRO A 120 -5.23 -18.07 12.08
CA PRO A 120 -5.88 -16.85 12.53
C PRO A 120 -5.31 -16.43 13.89
N GLN A 121 -5.03 -15.14 14.05
CA GLN A 121 -4.63 -14.56 15.32
C GLN A 121 -5.80 -14.66 16.33
N PRO A 122 -5.57 -15.10 17.58
CA PRO A 122 -6.63 -15.13 18.59
C PRO A 122 -7.20 -13.74 18.90
N HIS A 123 -8.52 -13.66 18.96
CA HIS A 123 -9.22 -12.46 19.43
C HIS A 123 -9.27 -12.36 20.96
N PRO A 124 -9.31 -11.14 21.52
CA PRO A 124 -9.05 -9.90 20.81
C PRO A 124 -7.56 -9.74 20.48
N TYR A 125 -7.22 -9.10 19.35
CA TYR A 125 -5.81 -8.86 19.02
C TYR A 125 -5.16 -7.97 20.09
N GLY A 126 -4.18 -8.53 20.80
CA GLY A 126 -3.31 -7.83 21.75
C GLY A 126 -1.99 -7.42 21.11
N LEU A 127 -1.14 -6.70 21.84
CA LEU A 127 0.22 -6.43 21.38
C LEU A 127 1.04 -7.73 21.31
N PRO A 128 1.92 -7.89 20.29
CA PRO A 128 2.18 -6.93 19.22
C PRO A 128 1.22 -7.00 18.03
N ALA A 129 0.37 -8.02 17.90
CA ALA A 129 -0.52 -8.18 16.76
C ALA A 129 -1.42 -6.96 16.48
N ALA A 130 -1.83 -6.22 17.53
CA ALA A 130 -2.63 -5.00 17.40
C ALA A 130 -1.95 -3.86 16.62
N VAL A 131 -0.62 -3.87 16.47
CA VAL A 131 0.08 -2.89 15.62
C VAL A 131 -0.02 -3.21 14.14
N VAL A 132 -0.49 -4.41 13.77
CA VAL A 132 -0.75 -4.79 12.39
C VAL A 132 -2.19 -4.41 12.04
N GLY A 133 -2.37 -3.81 10.87
CA GLY A 133 -3.66 -3.36 10.40
C GLY A 133 -3.84 -3.57 8.90
N ARG A 134 -5.08 -3.36 8.46
CA ARG A 134 -5.44 -3.43 7.05
C ARG A 134 -5.26 -2.05 6.42
N LEU A 135 -4.59 -2.01 5.29
CA LEU A 135 -4.39 -0.79 4.50
C LEU A 135 -5.37 -0.84 3.33
N PHE A 136 -6.14 0.21 3.12
CA PHE A 136 -7.12 0.35 2.05
C PHE A 136 -6.68 1.42 1.05
N MET A 137 -6.98 1.22 -0.23
CA MET A 137 -6.53 2.07 -1.33
C MET A 137 -7.48 1.99 -2.53
N THR A 138 -7.48 3.03 -3.35
CA THR A 138 -8.09 3.00 -4.67
C THR A 138 -7.01 2.85 -5.73
N THR A 139 -7.12 1.78 -6.52
CA THR A 139 -6.29 1.52 -7.71
C THR A 139 -7.05 1.94 -8.98
N PRO A 140 -6.37 2.06 -10.13
CA PRO A 140 -7.06 2.24 -11.41
C PRO A 140 -8.06 1.12 -11.75
N GLN A 141 -7.90 -0.07 -11.17
CA GLN A 141 -8.74 -1.25 -11.38
C GLN A 141 -9.86 -1.40 -10.33
N GLY A 142 -9.93 -0.48 -9.36
CA GLY A 142 -10.90 -0.48 -8.28
C GLY A 142 -10.27 -0.49 -6.89
N ASP A 143 -11.13 -0.62 -5.89
CA ASP A 143 -10.73 -0.59 -4.48
C ASP A 143 -10.01 -1.88 -4.08
N ALA A 144 -8.89 -1.70 -3.39
CA ALA A 144 -8.01 -2.77 -2.99
C ALA A 144 -7.58 -2.65 -1.52
N ALA A 145 -7.02 -3.74 -1.00
CA ALA A 145 -6.47 -3.84 0.33
C ALA A 145 -5.11 -4.55 0.34
N CYS A 146 -4.27 -4.06 1.26
CA CYS A 146 -3.00 -4.63 1.70
C CYS A 146 -3.02 -4.72 3.24
N SER A 147 -1.88 -5.07 3.83
CA SER A 147 -1.58 -5.00 5.24
C SER A 147 -0.46 -3.98 5.51
N ALA A 148 -0.38 -3.51 6.75
CA ALA A 148 0.69 -2.61 7.17
C ALA A 148 0.89 -2.66 8.70
N THR A 149 1.98 -2.07 9.19
CA THR A 149 2.38 -2.14 10.61
C THR A 149 2.68 -0.76 11.18
N VAL A 150 2.19 -0.45 12.39
CA VAL A 150 2.60 0.74 13.15
C VAL A 150 4.04 0.57 13.63
N VAL A 151 4.92 1.47 13.20
CA VAL A 151 6.36 1.43 13.55
C VAL A 151 6.75 2.63 14.41
N SER A 152 7.71 2.43 15.31
CA SER A 152 8.17 3.50 16.22
C SER A 152 8.75 4.67 15.44
N ASP A 153 8.47 5.91 15.85
CA ASP A 153 9.05 7.13 15.30
C ASP A 153 10.17 7.64 16.23
N PRO A 154 11.46 7.50 15.87
CA PRO A 154 12.56 7.99 16.71
C PRO A 154 12.52 9.50 16.96
N ALA A 155 11.87 10.27 16.07
CA ALA A 155 11.69 11.70 16.23
C ALA A 155 10.51 12.06 17.15
N ASN A 156 9.61 11.12 17.43
CA ASN A 156 8.45 11.29 18.32
C ASN A 156 8.21 10.03 19.18
N PRO A 157 9.11 9.69 20.12
CA PRO A 157 9.01 8.45 20.90
C PRO A 157 7.68 8.34 21.67
N GLY A 158 7.00 7.19 21.56
CA GLY A 158 5.71 6.96 22.20
C GLY A 158 4.52 7.62 21.51
N ARG A 159 4.77 8.38 20.42
CA ARG A 159 3.76 9.18 19.71
C ARG A 159 3.87 9.05 18.19
N SER A 160 4.27 7.88 17.70
CA SER A 160 4.41 7.64 16.28
C SER A 160 3.08 7.77 15.53
N ASN A 161 3.19 8.36 14.33
CA ASN A 161 2.16 8.37 13.28
C ASN A 161 2.69 7.68 12.01
N LEU A 162 3.67 6.80 12.17
CA LEU A 162 4.35 6.11 11.07
C LEU A 162 3.82 4.69 10.91
N VAL A 163 3.59 4.32 9.66
CA VAL A 163 3.16 2.99 9.24
C VAL A 163 4.14 2.48 8.17
N TYR A 164 4.59 1.24 8.29
CA TYR A 164 5.48 0.59 7.34
C TYR A 164 4.72 -0.49 6.55
N THR A 165 4.97 -0.58 5.25
CA THR A 165 4.28 -1.51 4.33
C THR A 165 5.14 -1.79 3.09
N ALA A 166 4.62 -2.53 2.12
CA ALA A 166 5.28 -2.76 0.84
C ALA A 166 5.13 -1.55 -0.10
N ALA A 167 6.10 -1.30 -0.96
CA ALA A 167 6.05 -0.21 -1.93
C ALA A 167 4.91 -0.43 -2.94
N HIS A 168 4.71 -1.68 -3.37
CA HIS A 168 3.60 -2.08 -4.21
C HIS A 168 2.25 -2.00 -3.51
N CYS A 169 2.15 -1.61 -2.24
CA CYS A 169 0.86 -1.28 -1.62
C CYS A 169 0.55 0.21 -1.75
N LEU A 170 1.54 1.04 -2.12
CA LEU A 170 1.40 2.50 -2.17
C LEU A 170 1.53 3.07 -3.59
N HIS A 171 2.33 2.43 -4.46
CA HIS A 171 2.66 2.96 -5.79
C HIS A 171 2.75 1.85 -6.84
N ASP A 172 2.36 2.13 -8.07
CA ASP A 172 2.37 1.18 -9.21
C ASP A 172 3.78 0.90 -9.80
N GLY A 173 4.85 1.29 -9.10
CA GLY A 173 6.23 1.19 -9.59
C GLY A 173 6.54 2.13 -10.77
N LYS A 174 7.58 1.80 -11.54
CA LYS A 174 8.08 2.63 -12.64
C LYS A 174 7.02 2.94 -13.69
N GLY A 175 6.84 4.24 -13.98
CA GLY A 175 5.89 4.73 -14.96
C GLY A 175 4.43 4.70 -14.51
N GLY A 176 4.16 4.16 -13.31
CA GLY A 176 2.87 4.21 -12.65
C GLY A 176 2.73 5.42 -11.74
N GLY A 177 1.64 5.48 -10.97
CA GLY A 177 1.38 6.56 -10.03
C GLY A 177 1.16 6.07 -8.59
N TRP A 178 1.03 7.05 -7.70
CA TRP A 178 0.56 6.81 -6.34
C TRP A 178 -0.88 6.29 -6.35
N LEU A 179 -1.15 5.35 -5.46
CA LEU A 179 -2.49 4.97 -5.11
C LEU A 179 -3.18 6.08 -4.31
N LYS A 180 -4.51 6.10 -4.37
CA LYS A 180 -5.33 7.16 -3.77
C LYS A 180 -6.11 6.65 -2.56
N ASN A 181 -6.63 7.59 -1.76
CA ASN A 181 -7.47 7.28 -0.60
C ASN A 181 -6.80 6.28 0.35
N LEU A 182 -5.50 6.42 0.58
CA LEU A 182 -4.74 5.51 1.42
C LEU A 182 -5.20 5.65 2.89
N VAL A 183 -5.86 4.63 3.42
CA VAL A 183 -6.36 4.61 4.81
C VAL A 183 -5.91 3.34 5.51
N PHE A 184 -5.21 3.50 6.62
CA PHE A 184 -4.79 2.42 7.50
C PHE A 184 -5.79 2.24 8.65
N VAL A 185 -6.15 0.99 8.93
CA VAL A 185 -7.02 0.61 10.05
C VAL A 185 -6.25 -0.35 10.97
N PRO A 186 -5.66 0.15 12.07
CA PRO A 186 -4.94 -0.69 13.03
C PRO A 186 -5.88 -1.67 13.75
N ALA A 187 -5.40 -2.91 13.97
CA ALA A 187 -6.19 -4.00 14.54
C ALA A 187 -7.58 -4.11 13.90
N PHE A 188 -7.64 -4.10 12.57
CA PHE A 188 -8.88 -4.27 11.82
C PHE A 188 -9.59 -5.54 12.30
N ASN A 189 -10.89 -5.43 12.61
CA ASN A 189 -11.69 -6.54 13.16
C ASN A 189 -11.08 -7.20 14.42
N ARG A 190 -10.46 -6.41 15.29
CA ARG A 190 -9.77 -6.87 16.51
C ARG A 190 -10.51 -7.95 17.30
N ASP A 191 -11.81 -7.80 17.45
CA ASP A 191 -12.65 -8.64 18.31
C ASP A 191 -13.39 -9.76 17.55
N GLY A 192 -13.17 -9.89 16.23
CA GLY A 192 -13.76 -10.95 15.40
C GLY A 192 -15.27 -10.78 15.17
N GLN A 193 -15.79 -9.57 15.29
CA GLN A 193 -17.22 -9.28 15.23
C GLN A 193 -17.70 -8.87 13.84
N ALA A 194 -16.81 -8.36 12.98
CA ALA A 194 -17.11 -8.06 11.59
C ALA A 194 -16.92 -9.32 10.75
N ALA A 195 -17.90 -9.64 9.90
CA ALA A 195 -17.88 -10.82 9.05
C ALA A 195 -18.15 -10.42 7.59
N HIS A 196 -17.40 -11.01 6.66
CA HIS A 196 -17.47 -10.66 5.25
C HIS A 196 -18.89 -10.83 4.69
N GLY A 197 -19.36 -9.85 3.92
CA GLY A 197 -20.69 -9.87 3.32
C GLY A 197 -21.86 -9.76 4.31
N LYS A 198 -21.59 -9.48 5.59
CA LYS A 198 -22.61 -9.19 6.61
C LYS A 198 -22.50 -7.72 7.06
N PRO A 199 -23.62 -7.04 7.33
CA PRO A 199 -23.56 -5.71 7.93
C PRO A 199 -22.84 -5.75 9.28
N TYR A 200 -21.88 -4.85 9.47
CA TYR A 200 -21.21 -4.61 10.74
C TYR A 200 -21.08 -3.11 10.99
N ALA A 201 -21.07 -2.72 12.26
CA ALA A 201 -20.84 -1.35 12.67
C ALA A 201 -19.38 -0.95 12.48
N ASP A 202 -19.14 0.34 12.28
CA ASP A 202 -17.81 0.89 12.02
C ASP A 202 -16.79 0.51 13.11
N ARG A 203 -17.21 0.60 14.38
CA ARG A 203 -16.39 0.28 15.56
C ARG A 203 -16.02 -1.21 15.66
N GLN A 204 -16.76 -2.10 15.01
CA GLN A 204 -16.43 -3.54 14.98
C GLN A 204 -15.25 -3.81 14.04
N ALA A 205 -15.21 -3.13 12.89
CA ALA A 205 -14.14 -3.26 11.92
C ALA A 205 -12.93 -2.36 12.21
N ALA A 206 -13.15 -1.15 12.74
CA ALA A 206 -12.12 -0.15 13.02
C ALA A 206 -12.16 0.30 14.50
N PRO A 207 -11.83 -0.59 15.46
CA PRO A 207 -11.93 -0.29 16.89
C PRO A 207 -11.04 0.88 17.33
N TYR A 208 -9.89 1.04 16.67
CA TYR A 208 -8.91 2.12 16.86
C TYR A 208 -9.02 3.23 15.80
N GLY A 209 -10.16 3.32 15.12
CA GLY A 209 -10.43 4.33 14.11
C GLY A 209 -9.68 4.11 12.79
N ARG A 210 -9.83 5.10 11.90
CA ARG A 210 -9.20 5.15 10.58
C ARG A 210 -8.10 6.20 10.56
N TRP A 211 -7.04 5.91 9.83
CA TRP A 211 -5.86 6.74 9.75
C TRP A 211 -5.49 7.01 8.30
N THR A 212 -5.83 8.21 7.80
CA THR A 212 -5.58 8.63 6.42
C THR A 212 -4.10 8.96 6.23
N ALA A 213 -3.48 8.45 5.17
CA ALA A 213 -2.14 8.85 4.79
C ALA A 213 -2.12 10.31 4.32
N VAL A 214 -1.20 11.10 4.87
CA VAL A 214 -0.98 12.50 4.47
C VAL A 214 0.36 12.67 3.76
N ARG A 215 1.32 11.79 4.04
CA ARG A 215 2.61 11.71 3.36
C ARG A 215 2.98 10.26 3.16
N ALA A 216 3.70 9.97 2.07
CA ALA A 216 4.27 8.66 1.86
C ALA A 216 5.57 8.72 1.07
N LEU A 217 6.39 7.70 1.27
CA LEU A 217 7.63 7.46 0.54
C LEU A 217 7.70 5.97 0.22
N VAL A 218 8.12 5.64 -1.01
CA VAL A 218 8.53 4.29 -1.40
C VAL A 218 10.02 4.29 -1.69
N SER A 219 10.64 3.13 -1.79
CA SER A 219 12.06 3.08 -2.14
C SER A 219 12.33 3.75 -3.51
N PRO A 220 13.45 4.48 -3.69
CA PRO A 220 13.80 5.05 -4.98
C PRO A 220 13.96 3.98 -6.09
N THR A 221 14.44 2.79 -5.74
CA THR A 221 14.61 1.68 -6.69
C THR A 221 13.26 1.15 -7.20
N TRP A 222 12.23 1.08 -6.34
CA TRP A 222 10.87 0.70 -6.75
C TRP A 222 10.33 1.57 -7.88
N LEU A 223 10.65 2.86 -7.86
CA LEU A 223 10.19 3.80 -8.88
C LEU A 223 10.96 3.70 -10.20
N GLN A 224 12.16 3.11 -10.23
CA GLN A 224 13.05 3.23 -11.39
C GLN A 224 13.14 1.98 -12.25
N GLU A 225 12.79 0.83 -11.69
CA GLU A 225 12.85 -0.45 -12.39
C GLU A 225 11.44 -1.05 -12.47
N SER A 226 11.24 -1.95 -13.43
CA SER A 226 9.95 -2.60 -13.69
C SER A 226 10.12 -4.10 -13.88
N GLY A 227 9.00 -4.82 -13.99
CA GLY A 227 8.95 -6.26 -14.23
C GLY A 227 8.83 -7.08 -12.95
N VAL A 228 9.22 -8.35 -12.98
CA VAL A 228 9.49 -9.13 -11.75
C VAL A 228 11.02 -9.23 -11.65
N GLY A 229 11.63 -8.61 -10.64
CA GLY A 229 13.09 -8.49 -10.61
C GLY A 229 13.66 -7.72 -9.43
N ALA A 230 14.80 -7.07 -9.66
CA ALA A 230 15.64 -6.48 -8.62
C ALA A 230 14.97 -5.39 -7.76
N HIS A 231 13.99 -4.65 -8.29
CA HIS A 231 13.19 -3.71 -7.50
C HIS A 231 12.35 -4.37 -6.41
N ASN A 232 11.99 -5.65 -6.54
CA ASN A 232 11.29 -6.37 -5.47
C ASN A 232 12.15 -6.47 -4.19
N GLN A 233 13.49 -6.46 -4.31
CA GLN A 233 14.41 -6.40 -3.17
C GLN A 233 14.32 -5.06 -2.40
N PHE A 234 13.56 -4.09 -2.93
CA PHE A 234 13.31 -2.76 -2.35
C PHE A 234 11.82 -2.45 -2.26
N ASP A 235 10.97 -3.48 -2.21
CA ASP A 235 9.53 -3.32 -2.12
C ASP A 235 9.09 -2.99 -0.69
N TYR A 236 9.46 -1.79 -0.24
CA TYR A 236 9.11 -1.23 1.05
C TYR A 236 8.69 0.25 0.91
N GLY A 237 7.79 0.67 1.80
CA GLY A 237 7.28 2.02 1.85
C GLY A 237 6.86 2.43 3.25
N ILE A 238 6.80 3.75 3.45
CA ILE A 238 6.48 4.39 4.72
C ILE A 238 5.34 5.36 4.48
N LEU A 239 4.36 5.33 5.36
CA LEU A 239 3.27 6.29 5.43
C LEU A 239 3.42 7.11 6.71
N ARG A 240 3.14 8.41 6.61
CA ARG A 240 2.72 9.22 7.76
C ARG A 240 1.21 9.38 7.66
N VAL A 241 0.53 9.02 8.74
CA VAL A 241 -0.94 9.03 8.78
C VAL A 241 -1.46 10.04 9.80
N ARG A 242 -2.72 10.44 9.63
CA ARG A 242 -3.49 11.29 10.54
C ARG A 242 -4.80 10.59 10.87
N GLY A 243 -5.17 10.57 12.15
CA GLY A 243 -6.46 10.04 12.58
C GLY A 243 -7.60 10.82 11.93
N GLU A 244 -8.64 10.11 11.50
CA GLU A 244 -9.87 10.75 11.02
C GLU A 244 -10.72 11.30 12.18
N ASP A 245 -10.46 10.86 13.41
CA ASP A 245 -10.97 11.53 14.59
C ASP A 245 -10.06 12.71 14.98
N ASP A 246 -10.65 13.84 15.32
CA ASP A 246 -9.91 15.02 15.80
C ASP A 246 -9.47 14.87 17.26
N SER A 247 -9.12 13.65 17.70
CA SER A 247 -8.80 13.35 19.10
C SER A 247 -7.48 13.98 19.58
N GLY A 248 -6.62 14.40 18.64
CA GLY A 248 -5.28 14.91 18.93
C GLY A 248 -4.28 13.85 19.40
N ARG A 249 -4.70 12.59 19.52
CA ARG A 249 -3.81 11.46 19.85
C ARG A 249 -3.05 11.02 18.61
N SER A 250 -1.82 10.54 18.81
CA SER A 250 -1.09 9.83 17.78
C SER A 250 -1.62 8.40 17.59
N LEU A 251 -1.21 7.77 16.50
CA LEU A 251 -1.51 6.38 16.18
C LEU A 251 -0.96 5.44 17.25
N GLU A 252 0.30 5.62 17.63
CA GLU A 252 0.94 4.82 18.68
C GLU A 252 0.23 4.96 20.02
N GLU A 253 -0.16 6.18 20.42
CA GLU A 253 -0.94 6.39 21.65
C GLU A 253 -2.28 5.64 21.55
N THR A 254 -2.96 5.71 20.41
CA THR A 254 -4.29 5.08 20.21
C THR A 254 -4.22 3.56 20.28
N VAL A 255 -3.25 2.95 19.60
CA VAL A 255 -3.03 1.49 19.60
C VAL A 255 -2.34 1.01 20.89
N SER A 256 -1.77 1.94 21.66
CA SER A 256 -0.91 1.68 22.83
C SER A 256 0.37 0.92 22.50
N GLY A 257 0.86 1.02 21.26
CA GLY A 257 2.08 0.37 20.84
C GLY A 257 2.51 0.66 19.42
N ALA A 258 3.80 0.53 19.19
CA ALA A 258 4.47 0.53 17.90
C ALA A 258 5.70 -0.38 18.01
N VAL A 259 6.17 -0.92 16.88
CA VAL A 259 7.34 -1.80 16.86
C VAL A 259 8.56 -1.09 16.26
N PRO A 260 9.75 -1.26 16.84
CA PRO A 260 10.98 -0.79 16.19
C PRO A 260 11.26 -1.62 14.93
N ILE A 261 11.90 -0.99 13.96
CA ILE A 261 12.45 -1.67 12.79
C ILE A 261 13.90 -2.03 13.09
N TRP A 262 14.26 -3.31 12.97
CA TRP A 262 15.64 -3.75 13.07
C TRP A 262 16.33 -3.69 11.71
N PHE A 263 16.73 -2.48 11.32
CA PHE A 263 17.55 -2.28 10.14
C PHE A 263 18.91 -2.97 10.27
N ASN A 264 19.46 -3.40 9.14
CA ASN A 264 20.75 -4.10 9.07
C ASN A 264 20.83 -5.32 9.98
N ALA A 265 19.70 -6.00 10.20
CA ALA A 265 19.66 -7.22 10.99
C ALA A 265 20.63 -8.26 10.39
N PRO A 266 21.64 -8.72 11.16
CA PRO A 266 22.56 -9.75 10.70
C PRO A 266 21.79 -11.04 10.40
N ARG A 267 21.97 -11.60 9.19
CA ARG A 267 21.18 -12.75 8.74
C ARG A 267 21.33 -13.97 9.63
N ASP A 268 22.52 -14.18 10.17
CA ASP A 268 22.86 -15.25 11.12
C ASP A 268 22.11 -15.12 12.46
N GLN A 269 21.61 -13.93 12.80
CA GLN A 269 20.79 -13.71 13.99
C GLN A 269 19.28 -13.87 13.72
N ILE A 270 18.86 -14.02 12.46
CA ILE A 270 17.46 -14.25 12.09
C ILE A 270 17.24 -15.76 11.92
N THR A 271 16.93 -16.44 13.01
CA THR A 271 16.75 -17.90 13.05
C THR A 271 15.30 -18.36 12.92
N SER A 272 14.35 -17.42 13.03
CA SER A 272 12.91 -17.62 12.87
C SER A 272 12.27 -16.27 12.56
N ALA A 273 11.08 -16.27 11.96
CA ALA A 273 10.29 -15.06 11.77
C ALA A 273 8.80 -15.36 11.79
N ALA A 274 8.01 -14.46 12.39
CA ALA A 274 6.56 -14.51 12.38
C ALA A 274 6.03 -13.43 11.43
N ALA A 275 5.39 -13.83 10.34
CA ALA A 275 4.78 -12.92 9.38
C ALA A 275 3.30 -12.75 9.67
N TYR A 276 2.80 -11.52 9.68
CA TYR A 276 1.40 -11.19 9.96
C TYR A 276 0.77 -10.44 8.79
N GLY A 277 -0.52 -10.66 8.52
CA GLY A 277 -1.27 -9.89 7.52
C GLY A 277 -2.73 -10.31 7.39
N TYR A 278 -3.47 -9.64 6.51
CA TYR A 278 -4.88 -9.90 6.20
C TYR A 278 -5.01 -10.54 4.81
N PRO A 279 -4.69 -11.84 4.64
CA PRO A 279 -4.88 -12.53 3.37
C PRO A 279 -6.36 -12.52 2.97
N ALA A 280 -6.68 -12.28 1.70
CA ALA A 280 -8.06 -12.10 1.24
C ALA A 280 -8.42 -12.86 -0.05
N GLU A 281 -7.60 -13.84 -0.44
CA GLU A 281 -7.99 -14.83 -1.44
C GLU A 281 -8.28 -16.15 -0.76
N ARG A 282 -9.17 -16.96 -1.36
CA ARG A 282 -9.58 -18.23 -0.76
C ARG A 282 -8.36 -19.10 -0.39
N PRO A 283 -8.36 -19.71 0.81
CA PRO A 283 -9.51 -19.88 1.71
C PRO A 283 -9.83 -18.67 2.61
N PHE A 284 -9.07 -17.59 2.53
CA PHE A 284 -9.25 -16.37 3.32
C PHE A 284 -10.24 -15.40 2.66
N ASP A 285 -10.72 -14.42 3.44
CA ASP A 285 -11.64 -13.35 3.00
C ASP A 285 -11.16 -11.93 3.39
N GLY A 286 -10.01 -11.83 4.07
CA GLY A 286 -9.40 -10.58 4.51
C GLY A 286 -9.95 -10.03 5.82
N MET A 287 -10.95 -10.67 6.43
CA MET A 287 -11.56 -10.16 7.66
C MET A 287 -10.73 -10.45 8.90
N GLU A 288 -9.83 -11.44 8.82
CA GLU A 288 -8.98 -11.85 9.93
C GLU A 288 -7.52 -11.48 9.73
N LEU A 289 -6.86 -11.19 10.85
CA LEU A 289 -5.41 -11.12 10.93
C LEU A 289 -4.91 -12.55 11.04
N ASP A 290 -4.16 -12.99 10.05
CA ASP A 290 -3.48 -14.29 10.07
C ASP A 290 -1.98 -14.10 10.30
N HIS A 291 -1.34 -15.19 10.73
CA HIS A 291 0.10 -15.25 10.86
C HIS A 291 0.69 -16.58 10.37
N CYS A 292 1.95 -16.52 9.92
CA CYS A 292 2.79 -17.68 9.63
C CYS A 292 4.04 -17.61 10.53
N ASP A 293 4.18 -18.58 11.43
CA ASP A 293 5.36 -18.69 12.30
C ASP A 293 6.39 -19.61 11.65
N SER A 294 7.36 -19.03 10.95
CA SER A 294 8.46 -19.78 10.35
C SER A 294 9.48 -20.16 11.43
N PRO A 295 9.67 -21.47 11.74
CA PRO A 295 10.57 -21.91 12.80
C PRO A 295 12.03 -22.05 12.34
N VAL A 296 12.32 -21.66 11.10
CA VAL A 296 13.64 -21.76 10.48
C VAL A 296 14.14 -20.40 9.99
N ALA A 297 15.46 -20.29 9.83
CA ALA A 297 16.10 -19.12 9.27
C ALA A 297 15.55 -18.84 7.85
N PRO A 298 15.21 -17.58 7.51
CA PRO A 298 14.71 -17.27 6.19
C PRO A 298 15.71 -17.62 5.09
N ALA A 299 15.21 -18.33 4.07
CA ALA A 299 15.94 -18.60 2.85
C ALA A 299 16.17 -17.30 2.05
N ARG A 300 17.04 -17.37 1.04
CA ARG A 300 17.42 -16.24 0.20
C ARG A 300 16.77 -16.29 -1.18
N LEU A 301 16.35 -15.12 -1.68
CA LEU A 301 16.02 -14.89 -3.09
C LEU A 301 16.61 -13.54 -3.54
N SER A 302 17.47 -13.55 -4.56
CA SER A 302 18.14 -12.38 -5.11
C SER A 302 17.96 -12.34 -6.62
N PHE A 303 17.36 -11.28 -7.14
CA PHE A 303 17.27 -11.03 -8.59
C PHE A 303 18.52 -10.30 -9.10
N ASP A 304 19.15 -9.49 -8.25
CA ASP A 304 20.48 -8.92 -8.43
C ASP A 304 21.33 -9.28 -7.20
N ARG A 305 22.46 -9.97 -7.44
CA ARG A 305 23.35 -10.49 -6.39
C ARG A 305 24.21 -9.42 -5.73
N THR A 306 24.29 -8.24 -6.32
CA THR A 306 24.98 -7.08 -5.74
C THR A 306 24.13 -6.35 -4.70
N ARG A 307 22.87 -6.80 -4.52
CA ARG A 307 21.87 -6.15 -3.69
C ARG A 307 21.44 -7.03 -2.51
N PRO A 308 20.98 -6.44 -1.39
CA PRO A 308 20.41 -7.20 -0.29
C PRO A 308 19.31 -8.15 -0.80
N PRO A 309 19.39 -9.45 -0.53
CA PRO A 309 18.38 -10.36 -1.03
C PRO A 309 17.05 -10.18 -0.29
N LEU A 310 15.97 -10.69 -0.88
CA LEU A 310 14.75 -10.97 -0.16
C LEU A 310 15.01 -12.06 0.90
N TYR A 311 14.34 -11.95 2.04
CA TYR A 311 14.09 -13.06 2.96
C TYR A 311 12.93 -13.88 2.43
N VAL A 312 13.01 -15.20 2.52
CA VAL A 312 11.96 -16.14 2.07
C VAL A 312 11.58 -17.05 3.22
N ILE A 313 10.29 -17.11 3.55
CA ILE A 313 9.74 -18.03 4.56
C ILE A 313 8.62 -18.86 3.94
N GLY A 314 8.41 -20.07 4.48
CA GLY A 314 7.19 -20.81 4.20
C GLY A 314 5.99 -20.08 4.78
N CYS A 315 4.95 -19.87 3.98
CA CYS A 315 3.73 -19.22 4.44
C CYS A 315 2.61 -19.40 3.41
N SER A 316 1.43 -19.80 3.85
CA SER A 316 0.26 -19.99 2.98
C SER A 316 -0.65 -18.77 2.88
N MET A 317 -0.32 -17.64 3.53
CA MET A 317 -1.08 -16.40 3.38
C MET A 317 -1.09 -15.95 1.91
N THR A 318 -2.26 -15.54 1.43
CA THR A 318 -2.48 -15.09 0.04
C THR A 318 -2.36 -13.57 -0.10
N ALA A 319 -2.60 -13.06 -1.32
CA ALA A 319 -2.74 -11.63 -1.58
C ALA A 319 -3.69 -10.95 -0.58
N GLY A 320 -3.39 -9.69 -0.23
CA GLY A 320 -3.96 -8.97 0.92
C GLY A 320 -3.01 -8.92 2.13
N SER A 321 -2.21 -9.97 2.35
CA SER A 321 -1.17 -9.95 3.39
C SER A 321 0.05 -9.08 3.03
N SER A 322 0.19 -8.70 1.76
CA SER A 322 1.25 -7.80 1.27
C SER A 322 1.39 -6.57 2.16
N GLY A 323 2.63 -6.21 2.52
CA GLY A 323 2.96 -5.10 3.41
C GLY A 323 2.81 -5.40 4.90
N GLY A 324 2.24 -6.54 5.27
CA GLY A 324 2.15 -7.01 6.64
C GLY A 324 3.53 -7.28 7.26
N GLY A 325 3.68 -6.98 8.55
CA GLY A 325 4.98 -6.98 9.23
C GLY A 325 5.52 -8.38 9.51
N TRP A 326 6.83 -8.55 9.35
CA TRP A 326 7.55 -9.75 9.77
C TRP A 326 8.37 -9.44 11.01
N PHE A 327 8.08 -10.15 12.09
CA PHE A 327 8.67 -9.91 13.40
C PHE A 327 9.63 -11.02 13.80
N ILE A 328 10.65 -10.62 14.53
CA ILE A 328 11.42 -11.51 15.38
C ILE A 328 11.38 -11.00 16.83
N THR A 329 11.71 -11.86 17.78
CA THR A 329 11.96 -11.42 19.15
C THR A 329 13.44 -11.11 19.33
N LYS A 330 13.74 -9.86 19.68
CA LYS A 330 15.08 -9.39 20.05
C LYS A 330 14.97 -8.62 21.36
N ASP A 331 15.84 -8.93 22.31
CA ASP A 331 15.84 -8.31 23.65
C ASP A 331 14.46 -8.39 24.34
N GLY A 332 13.77 -9.52 24.17
CA GLY A 332 12.43 -9.78 24.72
C GLY A 332 11.31 -8.98 24.05
N LYS A 333 11.57 -8.29 22.94
CA LYS A 333 10.60 -7.43 22.25
C LYS A 333 10.49 -7.77 20.75
N PRO A 334 9.30 -7.60 20.15
CA PRO A 334 9.11 -7.76 18.72
C PRO A 334 9.84 -6.64 17.96
N ASN A 335 10.60 -7.02 16.94
CA ASN A 335 11.27 -6.10 16.03
C ASN A 335 10.88 -6.45 14.60
N LEU A 336 10.49 -5.45 13.81
CA LEU A 336 10.18 -5.64 12.40
C LEU A 336 11.48 -5.80 11.60
N ILE A 337 11.58 -6.88 10.84
CA ILE A 337 12.76 -7.19 10.00
C ILE A 337 12.45 -7.09 8.50
N SER A 338 11.18 -7.15 8.12
CA SER A 338 10.71 -7.18 6.75
C SER A 338 9.20 -6.96 6.67
N VAL A 339 8.68 -6.94 5.44
CA VAL A 339 7.24 -6.92 5.12
C VAL A 339 6.95 -7.91 4.00
N GLY A 340 5.74 -8.45 3.92
CA GLY A 340 5.35 -9.31 2.79
C GLY A 340 5.37 -8.55 1.47
N ALA A 341 6.13 -9.01 0.47
CA ALA A 341 6.32 -8.30 -0.80
C ALA A 341 6.04 -9.18 -2.02
N VAL A 342 6.62 -10.39 -2.05
CA VAL A 342 6.53 -11.34 -3.17
C VAL A 342 5.98 -12.65 -2.64
N GLY A 343 5.29 -13.42 -3.48
CA GLY A 343 4.85 -14.77 -3.12
C GLY A 343 4.56 -15.64 -4.33
N ASN A 344 3.82 -16.71 -4.09
CA ASN A 344 3.21 -17.52 -5.13
C ASN A 344 1.73 -17.74 -4.82
N ARG A 345 0.91 -17.85 -5.86
CA ARG A 345 -0.55 -17.99 -5.68
C ARG A 345 -1.03 -19.45 -5.72
N ASN A 346 -0.42 -20.29 -6.55
CA ASN A 346 -0.98 -21.60 -6.90
C ASN A 346 0.04 -22.74 -6.78
N PRO A 347 0.10 -23.43 -5.63
CA PRO A 347 -0.51 -23.06 -4.34
C PRO A 347 0.30 -21.97 -3.62
N ALA A 348 -0.34 -21.16 -2.78
CA ALA A 348 0.37 -20.30 -1.83
C ALA A 348 1.17 -21.16 -0.85
N GLY A 349 2.49 -21.02 -0.88
CA GLY A 349 3.40 -21.85 -0.09
C GLY A 349 4.59 -21.11 0.48
N TYR A 350 4.89 -19.92 -0.01
CA TYR A 350 5.93 -19.07 0.56
C TYR A 350 5.56 -17.60 0.42
N GLN A 351 6.20 -16.79 1.25
CA GLN A 351 6.28 -15.35 1.05
C GLN A 351 7.74 -14.91 1.10
N ALA A 352 8.03 -13.81 0.42
CA ALA A 352 9.32 -13.16 0.46
C ALA A 352 9.17 -11.66 0.74
N GLY A 353 10.12 -11.12 1.50
CA GLY A 353 10.13 -9.72 1.91
C GLY A 353 11.53 -9.11 1.80
N PRO A 354 11.66 -7.80 1.55
CA PRO A 354 12.96 -7.14 1.43
C PRO A 354 13.74 -7.20 2.74
N ALA A 355 15.04 -7.45 2.63
CA ALA A 355 15.94 -7.21 3.76
C ALA A 355 16.10 -5.70 3.95
N LEU A 356 15.73 -5.21 5.14
CA LEU A 356 15.75 -3.78 5.45
C LEU A 356 17.16 -3.35 5.85
N GLN A 357 17.99 -3.06 4.85
CA GLN A 357 19.38 -2.64 5.04
C GLN A 357 19.52 -1.10 5.06
N ASP A 358 20.75 -0.59 4.92
CA ASP A 358 21.09 0.82 5.04
C ASP A 358 20.21 1.74 4.19
N GLN A 359 19.84 1.32 2.98
CA GLN A 359 18.99 2.12 2.09
C GLN A 359 17.59 2.31 2.67
N ALA A 360 17.02 1.25 3.27
CA ALA A 360 15.74 1.32 3.94
C ALA A 360 15.82 2.18 5.21
N LYS A 361 16.93 2.07 5.94
CA LYS A 361 17.20 2.89 7.13
C LYS A 361 17.30 4.37 6.80
N GLN A 362 18.08 4.73 5.78
CA GLN A 362 18.25 6.11 5.35
C GLN A 362 16.93 6.73 4.89
N ALA A 363 16.15 6.01 4.10
CA ALA A 363 14.81 6.43 3.68
C ALA A 363 13.90 6.68 4.89
N PHE A 364 13.92 5.77 5.86
CA PHE A 364 13.13 5.86 7.08
C PHE A 364 13.54 7.04 7.96
N ASP A 365 14.81 7.17 8.28
CA ASP A 365 15.35 8.25 9.11
C ASP A 365 15.07 9.62 8.47
N TYR A 366 15.26 9.74 7.15
CA TYR A 366 14.95 10.96 6.43
C TYR A 366 13.46 11.30 6.52
N PHE A 367 12.58 10.34 6.21
CA PHE A 367 11.14 10.53 6.20
C PHE A 367 10.60 10.90 7.59
N ALA A 368 10.98 10.13 8.62
CA ALA A 368 10.57 10.35 10.00
C ALA A 368 10.95 11.75 10.51
N LYS A 369 12.14 12.23 10.15
CA LYS A 369 12.68 13.51 10.62
C LYS A 369 12.16 14.71 9.83
N ASN A 370 12.11 14.61 8.50
CA ASN A 370 11.98 15.77 7.61
C ASN A 370 10.63 15.86 6.89
N VAL A 371 9.85 14.78 6.83
CA VAL A 371 8.57 14.76 6.12
C VAL A 371 7.43 14.81 7.13
N ARG A 372 6.71 15.93 7.15
CA ARG A 372 5.64 16.24 8.10
C ARG A 372 4.26 16.23 7.46
#